data_AF-A0A844QG57-F1
#
_entry.id   AF-A0A844QG57-F1
#
_cell.length_a   1.000
_cell.length_b   1.000
_cell.length_c   1.000
_cell.angle_alpha   90.00
_cell.angle_beta   90.00
_cell.angle_gamma   90.00
#
_symmetry.space_group_name_H-M   'P 1'
#
loop_
_entity.id
_entity.type
_entity.pdbx_description
1 polymer ?
#
loop_
_entity_poly.entity_id
_entity_poly.type
_entity_poly.pdbx_seq_one_letter_code
_entity_poly.pdbx_strand_id
1 'polypeptide(L)'
;MRYAFKRLDKAARKAARIRTIDGLARLRQAIAERMPDRTASSTLLLGTWNIRNFDDDRFGHGSRLEESFFYLAEVISAFDIVAVQEICDDLGPFQELMNILGPGYDFIMTDVTEGPGGNRERLGFLYDRSKISFKGVAGEIVLPFSRQISDVTKERQFARTPFSCTFQSGWFKFAFATVHIYYGSNSPGSDKFKRRVKEIDAVAKFIATRARRDPVYNHILVGDFNIEDFEGETFDALARHGFEVFRNKIGSNAKKTKFYDQISFLPKHKQVALANPGSGKAHGVFDMFSVVFRDQDFTLHDPAMSAIIHARRDAADAAREKAEARLAAAATDSARERAEKDRDKAVRSIEAEERLLADRDAREAYYLNEWRTFQISDHFPLFVELKIDFADSYLERMRAEAESENVT
;
A
#
# COMPACT_ATOMS: atom_id res chain seq x y z
N MET A 1 -4.68 -23.72 -2.18
CA MET A 1 -3.41 -24.37 -2.58
C MET A 1 -3.51 -25.74 -3.29
N ARG A 2 -4.50 -26.62 -3.04
CA ARG A 2 -4.51 -27.99 -3.66
C ARG A 2 -4.43 -27.97 -5.20
N TYR A 3 -4.97 -26.94 -5.83
CA TYR A 3 -5.00 -26.74 -7.28
C TYR A 3 -4.09 -25.60 -7.76
N ALA A 4 -3.15 -25.14 -6.93
CA ALA A 4 -2.21 -24.08 -7.27
C ALA A 4 -1.06 -24.59 -8.16
N PHE A 5 -0.35 -23.67 -8.82
CA PHE A 5 0.88 -23.89 -9.59
C PHE A 5 0.70 -24.81 -10.79
N LYS A 6 -0.48 -24.71 -11.43
CA LYS A 6 -0.86 -25.56 -12.58
C LYS A 6 0.01 -25.32 -13.82
N ARG A 7 0.59 -24.12 -13.96
CA ARG A 7 1.47 -23.76 -15.06
C ARG A 7 2.87 -24.38 -14.95
N LEU A 8 3.25 -24.87 -13.76
CA LEU A 8 4.53 -25.54 -13.52
C LEU A 8 4.44 -27.05 -13.78
N ASP A 9 5.56 -27.65 -14.20
CA ASP A 9 5.72 -29.10 -14.25
C ASP A 9 5.59 -29.75 -12.86
N LYS A 10 5.55 -31.08 -12.81
CA LYS A 10 5.31 -31.82 -11.56
C LYS A 10 6.37 -31.54 -10.47
N ALA A 11 7.65 -31.44 -10.85
CA ALA A 11 8.75 -31.25 -9.91
C ALA A 11 8.78 -29.80 -9.40
N ALA A 12 8.72 -28.83 -10.31
CA ALA A 12 8.64 -27.41 -9.99
C ALA A 12 7.39 -27.05 -9.19
N ARG A 13 6.24 -27.65 -9.52
CA ARG A 13 4.99 -27.53 -8.75
C ARG A 13 5.15 -28.04 -7.33
N LYS A 14 5.80 -29.18 -7.13
CA LYS A 14 6.04 -29.73 -5.79
C LYS A 14 6.94 -28.78 -4.98
N ALA A 15 8.03 -28.30 -5.57
CA ALA A 15 8.95 -27.39 -4.93
C ALA A 15 8.28 -26.05 -4.54
N ALA A 16 7.54 -25.44 -5.47
CA ALA A 16 6.78 -24.22 -5.21
C ALA A 16 5.77 -24.42 -4.07
N ARG A 17 4.99 -25.50 -4.09
CA ARG A 17 4.02 -25.80 -3.02
C ARG A 17 4.67 -25.93 -1.65
N ILE A 18 5.80 -26.64 -1.55
CA ILE A 18 6.51 -26.81 -0.27
C ILE A 18 7.01 -25.45 0.22
N ARG A 19 7.67 -24.68 -0.64
CA ARG A 19 8.16 -23.34 -0.31
C ARG A 19 7.04 -22.41 0.16
N THR A 20 5.90 -22.41 -0.53
CA THR A 20 4.72 -21.63 -0.15
C THR A 20 4.15 -22.07 1.19
N ILE A 21 4.05 -23.38 1.47
CA ILE A 21 3.60 -23.90 2.77
C ILE A 21 4.53 -23.43 3.88
N ASP A 22 5.84 -23.55 3.68
CA ASP A 22 6.84 -23.16 4.68
C ASP A 22 6.81 -21.64 4.92
N GLY A 23 6.64 -20.84 3.85
CA GLY A 23 6.47 -19.39 3.95
C GLY A 23 5.21 -18.98 4.70
N LEU A 24 4.08 -19.62 4.41
CA LEU A 24 2.82 -19.40 5.13
C LEU A 24 2.93 -19.79 6.60
N ALA A 25 3.57 -20.91 6.92
CA ALA A 25 3.80 -21.33 8.30
C ALA A 25 4.59 -20.26 9.08
N ARG A 26 5.66 -19.72 8.48
CA ARG A 26 6.45 -18.63 9.07
C ARG A 26 5.64 -17.34 9.21
N LEU A 27 4.85 -16.96 8.19
CA LEU A 27 3.98 -15.78 8.24
C LEU A 27 2.96 -15.87 9.36
N ARG A 28 2.25 -16.99 9.47
CA ARG A 28 1.27 -17.24 10.52
C ARG A 28 1.87 -17.13 11.92
N GLN A 29 3.04 -17.74 12.11
CA GLN A 29 3.77 -17.63 13.36
C GLN A 29 4.17 -16.19 13.65
N ALA A 30 4.77 -15.48 12.68
CA ALA A 30 5.21 -14.10 12.86
C ALA A 30 4.05 -13.13 13.10
N ILE A 31 2.90 -13.32 12.46
CA ILE A 31 1.69 -12.52 12.69
C ILE A 31 1.22 -12.71 14.14
N ALA A 32 1.05 -13.96 14.60
CA ALA A 32 0.66 -14.24 15.99
C ALA A 32 1.68 -13.69 17.01
N GLU A 33 2.97 -13.71 16.66
CA GLU A 33 4.02 -13.21 17.54
C GLU A 33 4.15 -11.69 17.55
N ARG A 34 3.74 -10.96 16.50
CA ARG A 34 4.11 -9.54 16.32
C ARG A 34 2.92 -8.60 16.15
N MET A 35 1.75 -9.13 15.82
CA MET A 35 0.50 -8.38 15.71
C MET A 35 -0.47 -8.81 16.82
N PRO A 36 -1.49 -7.99 17.12
CA PRO A 36 -2.56 -8.37 18.03
C PRO A 36 -3.45 -9.46 17.44
N ASP A 37 -4.00 -10.31 18.30
CA ASP A 37 -5.02 -11.26 17.91
C ASP A 37 -6.34 -10.54 17.61
N ARG A 38 -6.98 -10.91 16.51
CA ARG A 38 -8.31 -10.38 16.18
C ARG A 38 -9.34 -10.86 17.19
N THR A 39 -10.06 -9.91 17.78
CA THR A 39 -11.21 -10.21 18.63
C THR A 39 -12.50 -10.23 17.82
N ALA A 40 -13.57 -10.83 18.33
CA ALA A 40 -14.86 -10.81 17.64
C ALA A 40 -15.53 -9.42 17.68
N SER A 41 -15.44 -8.71 18.81
CA SER A 41 -16.23 -7.49 19.04
C SER A 41 -15.61 -6.43 19.95
N SER A 42 -14.53 -6.72 20.69
CA SER A 42 -14.00 -5.80 21.71
C SER A 42 -12.95 -4.83 21.16
N THR A 43 -12.22 -5.24 20.14
CA THR A 43 -11.14 -4.47 19.51
C THR A 43 -11.32 -4.40 18.00
N LEU A 44 -10.63 -3.46 17.34
CA LEU A 44 -10.59 -3.31 15.89
C LEU A 44 -9.13 -3.21 15.45
N LEU A 45 -8.65 -4.20 14.70
CA LEU A 45 -7.33 -4.20 14.09
C LEU A 45 -7.44 -3.67 12.65
N LEU A 46 -7.03 -2.43 12.46
CA LEU A 46 -7.04 -1.76 11.16
C LEU A 46 -5.61 -1.51 10.66
N GLY A 47 -5.46 -1.34 9.36
CA GLY A 47 -4.17 -1.01 8.78
C GLY A 47 -4.21 -0.26 7.46
N THR A 48 -3.01 0.03 6.95
CA THR A 48 -2.79 0.56 5.62
C THR A 48 -1.58 -0.10 4.98
N TRP A 49 -1.64 -0.30 3.66
CA TRP A 49 -0.58 -0.95 2.91
C TRP A 49 -0.57 -0.54 1.44
N ASN A 50 0.52 0.11 1.02
CA ASN A 50 0.84 0.26 -0.39
C ASN A 50 1.37 -1.09 -0.93
N ILE A 51 0.67 -1.70 -1.89
CA ILE A 51 1.03 -3.02 -2.42
C ILE A 51 1.89 -2.94 -3.69
N ARG A 52 2.47 -1.77 -3.99
CA ARG A 52 3.46 -1.48 -5.04
C ARG A 52 3.07 -1.96 -6.44
N ASN A 53 2.48 -1.07 -7.24
CA ASN A 53 2.05 -1.26 -8.63
C ASN A 53 1.55 -2.68 -8.86
N PHE A 54 0.37 -2.99 -8.33
CA PHE A 54 -0.10 -4.36 -8.17
C PHE A 54 -0.17 -5.11 -9.50
N ASP A 55 0.82 -5.98 -9.68
CA ASP A 55 0.97 -7.00 -10.73
C ASP A 55 1.05 -6.54 -12.19
N ASP A 56 1.23 -5.25 -12.47
CA ASP A 56 1.16 -4.74 -13.85
C ASP A 56 2.45 -4.90 -14.69
N ASP A 57 3.53 -5.35 -14.07
CA ASP A 57 4.87 -5.56 -14.65
C ASP A 57 5.41 -4.41 -15.53
N ARG A 58 4.98 -3.16 -15.31
CA ARG A 58 5.37 -2.03 -16.18
C ARG A 58 6.87 -1.72 -16.15
N PHE A 59 7.59 -2.27 -15.16
CA PHE A 59 9.02 -2.10 -14.95
C PHE A 59 9.84 -3.33 -15.37
N GLY A 60 9.19 -4.42 -15.83
CA GLY A 60 9.88 -5.62 -16.29
C GLY A 60 10.58 -6.38 -15.16
N HIS A 61 9.95 -6.53 -13.99
CA HIS A 61 10.42 -7.42 -12.92
C HIS A 61 9.64 -8.74 -12.86
N GLY A 62 8.79 -8.98 -13.85
CA GLY A 62 7.86 -10.09 -13.93
C GLY A 62 6.61 -9.86 -13.07
N SER A 63 5.51 -10.50 -13.45
CA SER A 63 4.35 -10.65 -12.59
C SER A 63 4.72 -11.36 -11.27
N ARG A 64 3.90 -11.15 -10.25
CA ARG A 64 3.98 -11.81 -8.97
C ARG A 64 3.88 -13.31 -9.14
N LEU A 65 4.72 -14.03 -8.40
CA LEU A 65 4.60 -15.46 -8.26
C LEU A 65 3.28 -15.80 -7.59
N GLU A 66 2.69 -16.94 -7.95
CA GLU A 66 1.45 -17.42 -7.35
C GLU A 66 1.56 -17.60 -5.82
N GLU A 67 2.77 -17.85 -5.30
CA GLU A 67 3.02 -17.88 -3.85
C GLU A 67 2.93 -16.51 -3.18
N SER A 68 3.26 -15.44 -3.89
CA SER A 68 3.10 -14.08 -3.42
C SER A 68 1.65 -13.77 -3.11
N PHE A 69 0.71 -14.23 -3.94
CA PHE A 69 -0.73 -14.05 -3.68
C PHE A 69 -1.18 -14.75 -2.40
N PHE A 70 -0.65 -15.94 -2.09
CA PHE A 70 -0.94 -16.60 -0.81
C PHE A 70 -0.37 -15.81 0.38
N TYR A 71 0.84 -15.25 0.26
CA TYR A 71 1.44 -14.44 1.31
C TYR A 71 0.71 -13.11 1.53
N LEU A 72 0.36 -12.41 0.44
CA LEU A 72 -0.44 -11.18 0.46
C LEU A 72 -1.79 -11.44 1.15
N ALA A 73 -2.48 -12.54 0.79
CA ALA A 73 -3.75 -12.91 1.39
C ALA A 73 -3.62 -13.22 2.88
N GLU A 74 -2.58 -13.96 3.30
CA GLU A 74 -2.35 -14.26 4.72
C GLU A 74 -2.13 -12.97 5.53
N VAL A 75 -1.32 -12.03 5.01
CA VAL A 75 -1.07 -10.73 5.66
C VAL A 75 -2.36 -9.89 5.72
N ILE A 76 -3.11 -9.77 4.62
CA ILE A 76 -4.40 -9.04 4.62
C ILE A 76 -5.38 -9.68 5.61
N SER A 77 -5.38 -11.00 5.73
CA SER A 77 -6.29 -11.72 6.62
C SER A 77 -6.01 -11.50 8.12
N ALA A 78 -4.86 -10.92 8.46
CA ALA A 78 -4.55 -10.49 9.82
C ALA A 78 -5.35 -9.25 10.25
N PHE A 79 -5.89 -8.48 9.30
CA PHE A 79 -6.65 -7.25 9.57
C PHE A 79 -8.16 -7.51 9.60
N ASP A 80 -8.87 -6.72 10.41
CA ASP A 80 -10.32 -6.58 10.27
C ASP A 80 -10.68 -5.72 9.05
N ILE A 81 -9.88 -4.67 8.81
CA ILE A 81 -9.96 -3.79 7.65
C ILE A 81 -8.59 -3.22 7.32
N VAL A 82 -8.24 -3.17 6.03
CA VAL A 82 -6.98 -2.58 5.55
C VAL A 82 -7.25 -1.64 4.37
N ALA A 83 -6.67 -0.45 4.44
CA ALA A 83 -6.60 0.47 3.31
C ALA A 83 -5.45 0.05 2.39
N VAL A 84 -5.70 -0.08 1.10
CA VAL A 84 -4.73 -0.57 0.12
C VAL A 84 -4.53 0.47 -0.98
N GLN A 85 -3.27 0.78 -1.28
CA GLN A 85 -2.87 1.71 -2.34
C GLN A 85 -2.16 0.97 -3.48
N GLU A 86 -2.11 1.59 -4.66
CA GLU A 86 -1.45 1.05 -5.86
C GLU A 86 -2.08 -0.22 -6.45
N ILE A 87 -3.41 -0.36 -6.37
CA ILE A 87 -4.15 -1.36 -7.15
C ILE A 87 -4.21 -0.87 -8.60
N CYS A 88 -3.64 -1.61 -9.55
CA CYS A 88 -3.52 -1.16 -10.94
C CYS A 88 -4.82 -1.24 -11.76
N ASP A 89 -4.73 -0.83 -13.02
CA ASP A 89 -5.84 -0.80 -13.99
C ASP A 89 -6.42 -2.20 -14.25
N ASP A 90 -5.55 -3.21 -14.45
CA ASP A 90 -5.93 -4.62 -14.54
C ASP A 90 -6.33 -5.20 -13.18
N LEU A 91 -7.60 -5.61 -13.06
CA LEU A 91 -8.16 -6.21 -11.85
C LEU A 91 -8.08 -7.75 -11.85
N GLY A 92 -7.59 -8.40 -12.91
CA GLY A 92 -7.43 -9.86 -12.95
C GLY A 92 -6.63 -10.41 -11.77
N PRO A 93 -5.41 -9.91 -11.52
CA PRO A 93 -4.61 -10.27 -10.34
C PRO A 93 -5.32 -9.95 -9.01
N PHE A 94 -6.00 -8.81 -8.93
CA PHE A 94 -6.74 -8.42 -7.71
C PHE A 94 -7.88 -9.40 -7.41
N GLN A 95 -8.59 -9.85 -8.44
CA GLN A 95 -9.63 -10.87 -8.30
C GLN A 95 -9.06 -12.21 -7.84
N GLU A 96 -7.86 -12.59 -8.29
CA GLU A 96 -7.16 -13.78 -7.79
C GLU A 96 -6.85 -13.67 -6.28
N LEU A 97 -6.34 -12.51 -5.83
CA LEU A 97 -6.12 -12.24 -4.41
C LEU A 97 -7.42 -12.37 -3.60
N MET A 98 -8.51 -11.75 -4.05
CA MET A 98 -9.82 -11.84 -3.38
C MET A 98 -10.37 -13.27 -3.37
N ASN A 99 -10.13 -14.05 -4.43
CA ASN A 99 -10.53 -15.46 -4.47
C ASN A 99 -9.77 -16.31 -3.43
N ILE A 100 -8.51 -15.97 -3.13
CA ILE A 100 -7.71 -16.65 -2.10
C ILE A 100 -8.17 -16.24 -0.69
N LEU A 101 -8.46 -14.96 -0.46
CA LEU A 101 -9.06 -14.46 0.79
C LEU A 101 -10.42 -15.10 1.07
N GLY A 102 -11.18 -15.35 0.01
CA GLY A 102 -12.47 -16.06 0.07
C GLY A 102 -13.64 -15.13 0.41
N PRO A 103 -14.87 -15.69 0.45
CA PRO A 103 -16.11 -14.93 0.47
C PRO A 103 -16.39 -14.17 1.78
N GLY A 104 -15.60 -14.43 2.83
CA GLY A 104 -15.66 -13.70 4.09
C GLY A 104 -15.11 -12.28 3.97
N TYR A 105 -14.31 -12.00 2.95
CA TYR A 105 -13.77 -10.67 2.68
C TYR A 105 -14.58 -9.96 1.59
N ASP A 106 -14.65 -8.64 1.70
CA ASP A 106 -15.22 -7.75 0.70
C ASP A 106 -14.28 -6.56 0.47
N PHE A 107 -14.56 -5.79 -0.57
CA PHE A 107 -13.78 -4.60 -0.86
C PHE A 107 -14.61 -3.45 -1.43
N ILE A 108 -14.12 -2.23 -1.25
CA ILE A 108 -14.61 -1.04 -1.93
C ILE A 108 -13.39 -0.28 -2.43
N MET A 109 -13.40 0.14 -3.71
CA MET A 109 -12.28 0.87 -4.31
C MET A 109 -12.77 2.02 -5.19
N THR A 110 -11.86 2.97 -5.46
CA THR A 110 -12.06 4.02 -6.46
C THR A 110 -11.97 3.45 -7.88
N ASP A 111 -12.35 4.25 -8.86
CA ASP A 111 -11.83 4.05 -10.21
C ASP A 111 -10.38 4.55 -10.30
N VAL A 112 -9.74 4.33 -11.45
CA VAL A 112 -8.41 4.87 -11.74
C VAL A 112 -8.48 6.39 -11.80
N THR A 113 -7.54 7.05 -11.11
CA THR A 113 -7.39 8.51 -11.27
C THR A 113 -6.87 8.82 -12.67
N GLU A 114 -7.66 9.56 -13.45
CA GLU A 114 -7.28 10.02 -14.78
C GLU A 114 -6.16 11.08 -14.77
N GLY A 115 -5.31 11.04 -15.79
CA GLY A 115 -4.21 11.98 -15.99
C GLY A 115 -2.84 11.53 -15.44
N PRO A 116 -1.77 12.26 -15.78
CA PRO A 116 -0.39 11.80 -15.57
C PRO A 116 0.03 11.68 -14.10
N GLY A 117 -0.67 12.35 -13.18
CA GLY A 117 -0.42 12.25 -11.73
C GLY A 117 -1.04 11.01 -11.07
N GLY A 118 -2.03 10.41 -11.71
CA GLY A 118 -2.84 9.31 -11.16
C GLY A 118 -2.17 7.95 -11.18
N ASN A 119 -1.05 7.79 -11.91
CA ASN A 119 -0.27 6.55 -12.03
C ASN A 119 -1.04 5.30 -12.52
N ARG A 120 -2.28 5.48 -13.01
CA ARG A 120 -3.21 4.41 -13.36
C ARG A 120 -3.49 3.45 -12.19
N GLU A 121 -3.69 4.01 -11.01
CA GLU A 121 -3.91 3.24 -9.79
C GLU A 121 -5.24 3.60 -9.11
N ARG A 122 -5.67 2.70 -8.23
CA ARG A 122 -6.86 2.81 -7.39
C ARG A 122 -6.46 2.77 -5.92
N LEU A 123 -7.31 3.39 -5.11
CA LEU A 123 -7.29 3.27 -3.67
C LEU A 123 -8.46 2.39 -3.23
N GLY A 124 -8.27 1.53 -2.24
CA GLY A 124 -9.33 0.64 -1.78
C GLY A 124 -9.28 0.31 -0.31
N PHE A 125 -10.35 -0.31 0.16
CA PHE A 125 -10.47 -0.91 1.49
C PHE A 125 -10.86 -2.37 1.31
N LEU A 126 -10.13 -3.28 1.95
CA LEU A 126 -10.49 -4.70 2.06
C LEU A 126 -10.88 -4.97 3.51
N TYR A 127 -11.97 -5.68 3.75
CA TYR A 127 -12.48 -5.90 5.12
C TYR A 127 -13.15 -7.25 5.31
N ASP A 128 -13.06 -7.77 6.54
CA ASP A 128 -13.76 -8.97 6.98
C ASP A 128 -15.24 -8.65 7.27
N ARG A 129 -16.13 -9.24 6.47
CA ARG A 129 -17.58 -9.02 6.55
C ARG A 129 -18.20 -9.58 7.81
N SER A 130 -17.54 -10.50 8.52
CA SER A 130 -18.07 -11.04 9.77
C SER A 130 -18.05 -10.00 10.90
N LYS A 131 -17.26 -8.92 10.75
CA LYS A 131 -17.06 -7.90 11.78
C LYS A 131 -17.30 -6.47 11.29
N ILE A 132 -16.96 -6.20 10.03
CA ILE A 132 -17.07 -4.86 9.44
C ILE A 132 -18.29 -4.77 8.55
N SER A 133 -19.10 -3.73 8.78
CA SER A 133 -20.21 -3.36 7.92
C SER A 133 -19.95 -2.03 7.23
N PHE A 134 -20.04 -2.00 5.90
CA PHE A 134 -20.14 -0.75 5.14
C PHE A 134 -21.45 -0.03 5.45
N LYS A 135 -21.41 1.30 5.59
CA LYS A 135 -22.56 2.13 6.00
C LYS A 135 -23.16 3.01 4.90
N GLY A 136 -22.77 2.80 3.65
CA GLY A 136 -23.46 3.39 2.50
C GLY A 136 -22.90 4.70 1.98
N VAL A 137 -21.92 5.31 2.66
CA VAL A 137 -21.21 6.50 2.15
C VAL A 137 -19.82 6.10 1.68
N ALA A 138 -19.58 6.27 0.38
CA ALA A 138 -18.27 6.18 -0.25
C ALA A 138 -18.10 7.41 -1.13
N GLY A 139 -16.91 8.02 -1.13
CA GLY A 139 -16.66 9.19 -1.95
C GLY A 139 -15.21 9.60 -2.00
N GLU A 140 -14.79 10.01 -3.19
CA GLU A 140 -13.53 10.69 -3.41
C GLU A 140 -13.58 12.13 -2.85
N ILE A 141 -12.49 12.56 -2.24
CA ILE A 141 -12.35 13.89 -1.65
C ILE A 141 -11.75 14.83 -2.68
N VAL A 142 -12.60 15.62 -3.31
CA VAL A 142 -12.21 16.67 -4.25
C VAL A 142 -12.13 18.02 -3.55
N LEU A 143 -11.21 18.87 -4.01
CA LEU A 143 -11.12 20.24 -3.48
C LEU A 143 -12.07 21.16 -4.25
N PRO A 144 -12.89 21.97 -3.55
CA PRO A 144 -13.63 23.06 -4.19
C PRO A 144 -12.69 23.95 -5.00
N PHE A 145 -13.18 24.55 -6.08
CA PHE A 145 -12.38 25.39 -6.98
C PHE A 145 -11.53 26.44 -6.25
N SER A 146 -12.12 27.12 -5.24
CA SER A 146 -11.43 28.13 -4.43
C SER A 146 -10.30 27.60 -3.52
N ARG A 147 -10.13 26.28 -3.43
CA ARG A 147 -9.16 25.59 -2.55
C ARG A 147 -8.20 24.67 -3.32
N GLN A 148 -8.16 24.75 -4.64
CA GLN A 148 -7.27 23.92 -5.46
C GLN A 148 -5.78 24.25 -5.28
N ILE A 149 -4.92 23.25 -5.46
CA ILE A 149 -3.49 23.23 -5.06
C ILE A 149 -2.59 23.81 -6.17
N SER A 150 -2.66 25.12 -6.42
CA SER A 150 -1.69 25.79 -7.30
C SER A 150 -1.71 27.30 -7.06
N ASP A 151 -0.56 27.87 -6.68
CA ASP A 151 -0.41 29.32 -6.48
C ASP A 151 -0.30 30.07 -7.81
N VAL A 152 0.02 29.36 -8.90
CA VAL A 152 0.23 29.95 -10.23
C VAL A 152 -1.06 29.93 -11.06
N THR A 153 -1.89 28.89 -10.91
CA THR A 153 -3.08 28.69 -11.77
C THR A 153 -4.39 28.50 -11.02
N LYS A 154 -4.40 28.21 -9.71
CA LYS A 154 -5.61 27.81 -8.95
C LYS A 154 -6.42 26.65 -9.58
N GLU A 155 -5.77 25.81 -10.39
CA GLU A 155 -6.43 24.78 -11.22
C GLU A 155 -5.84 23.37 -11.00
N ARG A 156 -5.66 22.94 -9.75
CA ARG A 156 -5.05 21.62 -9.49
C ARG A 156 -5.75 20.84 -8.38
N GLN A 157 -6.25 19.66 -8.74
CA GLN A 157 -6.69 18.64 -7.79
C GLN A 157 -5.50 17.85 -7.22
N PHE A 158 -5.80 16.96 -6.26
CA PHE A 158 -4.84 15.98 -5.77
C PHE A 158 -4.26 15.13 -6.92
N ALA A 159 -3.02 14.67 -6.78
CA ALA A 159 -2.43 13.79 -7.79
C ALA A 159 -3.18 12.45 -7.92
N ARG A 160 -3.56 11.88 -6.76
CA ARG A 160 -4.55 10.81 -6.62
C ARG A 160 -5.59 11.27 -5.62
N THR A 161 -6.86 11.16 -5.98
CA THR A 161 -7.92 11.71 -5.14
C THR A 161 -8.06 10.87 -3.87
N PRO A 162 -7.97 11.47 -2.66
CA PRO A 162 -8.16 10.72 -1.43
C PRO A 162 -9.53 10.06 -1.40
N PHE A 163 -9.63 8.84 -0.87
CA PHE A 163 -10.86 8.06 -0.90
C PHE A 163 -11.37 7.82 0.52
N SER A 164 -12.66 8.07 0.77
CA SER A 164 -13.25 7.85 2.09
C SER A 164 -14.54 7.02 2.03
N CYS A 165 -14.64 6.07 2.95
CA CYS A 165 -15.82 5.23 3.15
C CYS A 165 -16.25 5.22 4.62
N THR A 166 -17.55 5.08 4.89
CA THR A 166 -18.09 4.91 6.24
C THR A 166 -18.28 3.44 6.58
N PHE A 167 -17.76 3.02 7.72
CA PHE A 167 -17.82 1.66 8.23
C PHE A 167 -18.32 1.64 9.68
N GLN A 168 -18.70 0.44 10.14
CA GLN A 168 -18.98 0.16 11.54
C GLN A 168 -18.44 -1.21 11.94
N SER A 169 -17.89 -1.27 13.15
CA SER A 169 -17.53 -2.50 13.86
C SER A 169 -18.11 -2.42 15.27
N GLY A 170 -19.04 -3.31 15.63
CA GLY A 170 -19.74 -3.23 16.90
C GLY A 170 -20.34 -1.83 17.15
N TRP A 171 -19.93 -1.17 18.23
CA TRP A 171 -20.36 0.18 18.57
C TRP A 171 -19.61 1.28 17.81
N PHE A 172 -18.44 0.97 17.27
CA PHE A 172 -17.54 1.94 16.67
C PHE A 172 -17.90 2.23 15.21
N LYS A 173 -18.40 3.44 14.97
CA LYS A 173 -18.66 3.99 13.64
C LYS A 173 -17.50 4.89 13.23
N PHE A 174 -16.94 4.66 12.05
CA PHE A 174 -15.81 5.44 11.55
C PHE A 174 -15.90 5.74 10.06
N ALA A 175 -15.46 6.94 9.68
CA ALA A 175 -15.15 7.30 8.32
C ALA A 175 -13.65 7.03 8.11
N PHE A 176 -13.35 6.05 7.27
CA PHE A 176 -11.98 5.65 6.95
C PHE A 176 -11.57 6.31 5.64
N ALA A 177 -10.53 7.13 5.69
CA ALA A 177 -10.00 7.84 4.54
C ALA A 177 -8.58 7.35 4.23
N THR A 178 -8.30 7.09 2.96
CA THR A 178 -6.98 6.69 2.48
C THR A 178 -6.43 7.69 1.47
N VAL A 179 -5.12 7.93 1.53
CA VAL A 179 -4.37 8.78 0.60
C VAL A 179 -3.22 8.03 -0.05
N HIS A 180 -2.83 8.49 -1.24
CA HIS A 180 -1.50 8.25 -1.79
C HIS A 180 -0.95 9.58 -2.30
N ILE A 181 -0.25 10.29 -1.41
CA ILE A 181 0.15 11.69 -1.60
C ILE A 181 1.22 11.78 -2.69
N TYR A 182 1.17 12.86 -3.49
CA TYR A 182 2.18 13.15 -4.50
C TYR A 182 3.61 13.07 -3.97
N TYR A 183 4.41 12.18 -4.56
CA TYR A 183 5.84 12.09 -4.28
C TYR A 183 6.57 13.36 -4.74
N GLY A 184 6.86 13.54 -6.03
CA GLY A 184 7.56 14.73 -6.52
C GLY A 184 9.08 14.71 -6.30
N SER A 185 9.59 15.49 -5.33
CA SER A 185 11.02 15.58 -5.02
C SER A 185 11.23 15.61 -3.51
N ASN A 186 12.33 15.00 -3.07
CA ASN A 186 12.74 15.00 -1.68
C ASN A 186 13.66 16.17 -1.33
N SER A 187 14.11 16.95 -2.31
CA SER A 187 14.89 18.16 -2.05
C SER A 187 14.03 19.18 -1.30
N PRO A 188 14.34 19.50 -0.03
CA PRO A 188 13.60 20.49 0.75
C PRO A 188 13.54 21.83 0.00
N GLY A 189 12.41 22.51 0.08
CA GLY A 189 12.21 23.81 -0.59
C GLY A 189 11.95 23.77 -2.10
N SER A 190 12.10 22.61 -2.77
CA SER A 190 11.73 22.47 -4.18
C SER A 190 10.22 22.63 -4.39
N ASP A 191 9.79 23.11 -5.56
CA ASP A 191 8.36 23.29 -5.86
C ASP A 191 7.58 21.97 -5.79
N LYS A 192 8.23 20.85 -6.14
CA LYS A 192 7.66 19.51 -6.02
C LYS A 192 7.46 19.10 -4.55
N PHE A 193 8.41 19.42 -3.67
CA PHE A 193 8.28 19.17 -2.22
C PHE A 193 7.19 20.06 -1.61
N LYS A 194 7.18 21.36 -1.93
CA LYS A 194 6.12 22.30 -1.49
C LYS A 194 4.73 21.84 -1.93
N ARG A 195 4.61 21.28 -3.13
CA ARG A 195 3.36 20.65 -3.60
C ARG A 195 2.95 19.51 -2.67
N ARG A 196 3.85 18.57 -2.35
CA ARG A 196 3.56 17.46 -1.42
C ARG A 196 3.01 17.98 -0.08
N VAL A 197 3.67 18.97 0.53
CA VAL A 197 3.22 19.59 1.80
C VAL A 197 1.81 20.19 1.66
N LYS A 198 1.52 20.87 0.54
CA LYS A 198 0.19 21.44 0.28
C LYS A 198 -0.90 20.38 0.08
N GLU A 199 -0.60 19.25 -0.58
CA GLU A 199 -1.56 18.15 -0.69
C GLU A 199 -1.92 17.60 0.70
N ILE A 200 -0.92 17.41 1.56
CA ILE A 200 -1.12 16.94 2.96
C ILE A 200 -1.94 17.95 3.77
N ASP A 201 -1.60 19.23 3.73
CA ASP A 201 -2.35 20.27 4.47
C ASP A 201 -3.81 20.36 3.99
N ALA A 202 -4.03 20.29 2.68
CA ALA A 202 -5.37 20.38 2.10
C ALA A 202 -6.27 19.21 2.52
N VAL A 203 -5.77 17.96 2.46
CA VAL A 203 -6.55 16.79 2.88
C VAL A 203 -6.78 16.78 4.39
N ALA A 204 -5.76 17.11 5.19
CA ALA A 204 -5.86 17.20 6.64
C ALA A 204 -6.92 18.24 7.06
N LYS A 205 -6.86 19.45 6.48
CA LYS A 205 -7.84 20.52 6.72
C LYS A 205 -9.25 20.10 6.32
N PHE A 206 -9.41 19.42 5.18
CA PHE A 206 -10.72 18.95 4.71
C PHE A 206 -11.35 17.98 5.70
N ILE A 207 -10.61 16.95 6.10
CA ILE A 207 -11.09 15.91 7.01
C ILE A 207 -11.33 16.51 8.40
N ALA A 208 -10.44 17.35 8.91
CA ALA A 208 -10.64 18.04 10.19
C ALA A 208 -11.90 18.92 10.21
N THR A 209 -12.16 19.63 9.11
CA THR A 209 -13.40 20.43 8.99
C THR A 209 -14.64 19.55 8.99
N ARG A 210 -14.58 18.40 8.32
CA ARG A 210 -15.68 17.42 8.28
C ARG A 210 -15.92 16.79 9.65
N ALA A 211 -14.85 16.35 10.32
CA ALA A 211 -14.92 15.72 11.63
C ALA A 211 -15.59 16.61 12.69
N ARG A 212 -15.30 17.91 12.70
CA ARG A 212 -15.95 18.88 13.62
C ARG A 212 -17.47 18.99 13.42
N ARG A 213 -17.99 18.59 12.26
CA ARG A 213 -19.40 18.68 11.88
C ARG A 213 -20.09 17.31 11.84
N ASP A 214 -19.35 16.22 12.06
CA ASP A 214 -19.87 14.87 11.99
C ASP A 214 -20.08 14.32 13.42
N PRO A 215 -21.30 14.41 13.97
CA PRO A 215 -21.59 13.90 15.29
C PRO A 215 -21.79 12.38 15.28
N VAL A 216 -21.58 11.66 14.17
CA VAL A 216 -21.85 10.22 14.05
C VAL A 216 -20.54 9.43 13.97
N TYR A 217 -19.62 9.82 13.10
CA TYR A 217 -18.43 9.02 12.78
C TYR A 217 -17.17 9.55 13.46
N ASN A 218 -16.29 8.62 13.86
CA ASN A 218 -14.88 8.91 14.13
C ASN A 218 -14.14 9.03 12.80
N HIS A 219 -13.23 9.99 12.64
CA HIS A 219 -12.51 10.16 11.38
C HIS A 219 -11.09 9.60 11.49
N ILE A 220 -10.74 8.71 10.57
CA ILE A 220 -9.44 8.05 10.51
C ILE A 220 -8.86 8.31 9.13
N LEU A 221 -7.62 8.81 9.08
CA LEU A 221 -6.88 9.09 7.86
C LEU A 221 -5.61 8.23 7.84
N VAL A 222 -5.47 7.43 6.78
CA VAL A 222 -4.34 6.52 6.57
C VAL A 222 -3.80 6.61 5.16
N GLY A 223 -2.71 5.91 4.89
CA GLY A 223 -2.18 5.73 3.54
C GLY A 223 -0.72 6.11 3.44
N ASP A 224 -0.27 6.21 2.20
CA ASP A 224 1.08 6.62 1.85
C ASP A 224 1.12 8.15 1.72
N PHE A 225 1.75 8.79 2.70
CA PHE A 225 1.96 10.24 2.74
C PHE A 225 3.28 10.67 2.08
N ASN A 226 4.13 9.73 1.69
CA ASN A 226 5.48 10.00 1.21
C ASN A 226 6.29 10.87 2.20
N ILE A 227 6.15 10.63 3.51
CA ILE A 227 6.92 11.34 4.56
C ILE A 227 8.28 10.66 4.73
N GLU A 228 9.36 11.42 4.52
CA GLU A 228 10.72 10.87 4.63
C GLU A 228 11.26 10.85 6.05
N ASP A 229 10.92 11.87 6.84
CA ASP A 229 11.49 12.13 8.16
C ASP A 229 10.39 12.36 9.19
N PHE A 230 10.65 11.89 10.40
CA PHE A 230 9.75 11.82 11.53
C PHE A 230 9.49 13.21 12.15
N GLU A 231 10.36 14.19 11.92
CA GLU A 231 10.28 15.57 12.45
C GLU A 231 10.15 16.64 11.35
N GLY A 232 9.52 16.29 10.22
CA GLY A 232 9.38 17.19 9.06
C GLY A 232 8.09 18.03 8.99
N GLU A 233 8.11 19.11 8.20
CA GLU A 233 6.97 20.01 7.96
C GLU A 233 5.67 19.29 7.50
N THR A 234 5.81 18.14 6.85
CA THR A 234 4.70 17.28 6.43
C THR A 234 3.99 16.62 7.60
N PHE A 235 4.73 16.26 8.66
CA PHE A 235 4.16 15.75 9.91
C PHE A 235 3.43 16.86 10.66
N ASP A 236 4.05 18.05 10.74
CA ASP A 236 3.46 19.23 11.37
C ASP A 236 2.13 19.63 10.73
N ALA A 237 1.91 19.35 9.44
CA ALA A 237 0.64 19.61 8.78
C ALA A 237 -0.52 18.84 9.41
N LEU A 238 -0.34 17.55 9.72
CA LEU A 238 -1.40 16.74 10.36
C LEU A 238 -1.67 17.23 11.79
N ALA A 239 -0.62 17.42 12.58
CA ALA A 239 -0.72 17.90 13.96
C ALA A 239 -1.41 19.27 14.04
N ARG A 240 -1.12 20.19 13.12
CA ARG A 240 -1.75 21.52 13.03
C ARG A 240 -3.28 21.48 12.89
N HIS A 241 -3.83 20.43 12.29
CA HIS A 241 -5.29 20.27 12.13
C HIS A 241 -5.94 19.45 13.26
N GLY A 242 -5.18 19.09 14.29
CA GLY A 242 -5.65 18.38 15.48
C GLY A 242 -5.64 16.86 15.36
N PHE A 243 -4.95 16.30 14.36
CA PHE A 243 -4.81 14.85 14.27
C PHE A 243 -3.90 14.31 15.37
N GLU A 244 -4.38 13.28 16.06
CA GLU A 244 -3.54 12.40 16.86
C GLU A 244 -2.88 11.38 15.92
N VAL A 245 -1.56 11.33 15.91
CA VAL A 245 -0.81 10.44 15.00
C VAL A 245 -0.16 9.33 15.80
N PHE A 246 -0.38 8.08 15.40
CA PHE A 246 0.42 6.98 15.95
C PHE A 246 1.81 7.00 15.32
N ARG A 247 2.78 7.31 16.17
CA ARG A 247 4.18 7.43 15.78
C ARG A 247 4.85 6.06 15.78
N ASN A 248 5.14 5.54 14.59
CA ASN A 248 5.95 4.33 14.47
C ASN A 248 7.41 4.62 14.74
N LYS A 249 8.08 3.74 15.48
CA LYS A 249 9.50 3.88 15.82
C LYS A 249 10.44 3.45 14.69
N ILE A 250 9.89 2.83 13.64
CA ILE A 250 10.60 2.18 12.54
C ILE A 250 9.94 2.61 11.24
N GLY A 251 10.73 2.86 10.19
CA GLY A 251 10.20 3.19 8.86
C GLY A 251 9.40 2.04 8.25
N SER A 252 8.39 2.38 7.45
CA SER A 252 7.52 1.42 6.77
C SER A 252 8.09 0.92 5.44
N ASN A 253 9.17 1.50 4.91
CA ASN A 253 9.79 0.99 3.68
C ASN A 253 10.68 -0.25 3.93
N ALA A 254 11.06 -0.96 2.87
CA ALA A 254 11.88 -2.18 2.92
C ALA A 254 13.19 -2.03 3.71
N LYS A 255 13.80 -0.84 3.65
CA LYS A 255 15.03 -0.50 4.40
C LYS A 255 14.76 -0.01 5.83
N LYS A 256 13.49 0.21 6.20
CA LYS A 256 13.03 0.70 7.50
C LYS A 256 13.55 2.09 7.89
N THR A 257 13.90 2.89 6.89
CA THR A 257 14.48 4.23 7.05
C THR A 257 13.52 5.36 6.72
N LYS A 258 12.37 5.07 6.10
CA LYS A 258 11.40 6.07 5.63
C LYS A 258 10.03 5.82 6.25
N PHE A 259 9.35 6.89 6.66
CA PHE A 259 8.06 6.87 7.35
C PHE A 259 6.90 7.21 6.41
N TYR A 260 6.92 6.62 5.21
CA TYR A 260 5.98 6.96 4.14
C TYR A 260 4.53 6.83 4.57
N ASP A 261 4.22 5.76 5.30
CA ASP A 261 2.85 5.42 5.69
C ASP A 261 2.51 5.98 7.08
N GLN A 262 1.27 6.46 7.24
CA GLN A 262 0.78 7.02 8.51
C GLN A 262 -0.62 6.51 8.87
N ILE A 263 -0.91 6.49 10.17
CA ILE A 263 -2.25 6.30 10.70
C ILE A 263 -2.57 7.44 11.68
N SER A 264 -3.55 8.26 11.30
CA SER A 264 -3.90 9.50 11.98
C SER A 264 -5.39 9.54 12.33
N PHE A 265 -5.70 10.08 13.51
CA PHE A 265 -7.04 10.06 14.12
C PHE A 265 -7.53 11.45 14.41
N LEU A 266 -8.81 11.66 14.13
CA LEU A 266 -9.60 12.75 14.69
C LEU A 266 -10.77 12.11 15.45
N PRO A 267 -10.50 11.66 16.68
CA PRO A 267 -11.48 10.91 17.43
C PRO A 267 -12.54 11.83 18.02
N LYS A 268 -13.74 11.28 18.23
CA LYS A 268 -14.64 11.86 19.22
C LYS A 268 -13.99 11.72 20.59
N HIS A 269 -14.22 12.71 21.44
CA HIS A 269 -13.68 12.74 22.80
C HIS A 269 -13.89 11.39 23.51
N LYS A 270 -12.78 10.74 23.90
CA LYS A 270 -12.71 9.44 24.60
C LYS A 270 -13.22 8.20 23.84
N GLN A 271 -13.38 8.24 22.51
CA GLN A 271 -13.80 7.07 21.72
C GLN A 271 -12.69 6.34 20.98
N VAL A 272 -11.47 6.90 20.90
CA VAL A 272 -10.32 6.21 20.33
C VAL A 272 -9.26 6.06 21.40
N ALA A 273 -8.90 4.81 21.66
CA ALA A 273 -7.81 4.43 22.51
C ALA A 273 -7.19 3.15 21.94
N LEU A 274 -5.88 3.01 22.08
CA LEU A 274 -5.21 1.74 21.79
C LEU A 274 -5.83 0.64 22.65
N ALA A 275 -6.16 -0.49 22.02
CA ALA A 275 -6.41 -1.70 22.76
C ALA A 275 -5.07 -2.24 23.29
N ASN A 276 -5.07 -2.73 24.53
CA ASN A 276 -3.91 -3.42 25.12
C ASN A 276 -2.55 -2.69 24.94
N PRO A 277 -2.43 -1.38 25.25
CA PRO A 277 -1.20 -0.62 24.96
C PRO A 277 0.05 -1.18 25.67
N GLY A 278 -0.12 -1.86 26.80
CA GLY A 278 0.95 -2.54 27.52
C GLY A 278 1.49 -3.82 26.87
N SER A 279 0.86 -4.32 25.80
CA SER A 279 1.29 -5.54 25.09
C SER A 279 2.58 -5.36 24.29
N GLY A 280 2.93 -4.11 23.96
CA GLY A 280 4.02 -3.81 23.02
C GLY A 280 3.72 -4.15 21.55
N LYS A 281 2.52 -4.64 21.24
CA LYS A 281 2.09 -5.05 19.89
C LYS A 281 0.82 -4.34 19.42
N ALA A 282 0.24 -3.42 20.19
CA ALA A 282 -1.00 -2.73 19.84
C ALA A 282 -0.92 -1.92 18.53
N HIS A 283 0.28 -1.59 18.06
CA HIS A 283 0.51 -0.92 16.79
C HIS A 283 1.92 -1.24 16.29
N GLY A 284 2.15 -1.10 14.98
CA GLY A 284 3.49 -1.28 14.43
C GLY A 284 3.54 -1.44 12.91
N VAL A 285 4.72 -1.86 12.46
CA VAL A 285 5.06 -2.17 11.07
C VAL A 285 5.31 -3.67 10.97
N PHE A 286 4.65 -4.37 10.06
CA PHE A 286 4.88 -5.79 9.84
C PHE A 286 5.91 -6.02 8.72
N ASP A 287 7.18 -6.27 9.11
CA ASP A 287 8.25 -6.58 8.16
C ASP A 287 8.13 -8.00 7.59
N MET A 288 7.59 -8.07 6.38
CA MET A 288 7.40 -9.32 5.65
C MET A 288 8.72 -9.94 5.16
N PHE A 289 9.75 -9.12 4.84
CA PHE A 289 11.03 -9.63 4.34
C PHE A 289 11.84 -10.36 5.40
N SER A 290 11.54 -10.14 6.68
CA SER A 290 12.08 -10.99 7.75
C SER A 290 11.49 -12.41 7.78
N VAL A 291 10.46 -12.70 6.97
CA VAL A 291 9.66 -13.94 7.06
C VAL A 291 9.58 -14.70 5.74
N VAL A 292 9.32 -13.98 4.65
CA VAL A 292 9.23 -14.49 3.26
C VAL A 292 10.04 -13.61 2.34
N PHE A 293 10.50 -14.16 1.21
CA PHE A 293 11.48 -13.48 0.35
C PHE A 293 12.69 -12.96 1.14
N ARG A 294 13.14 -13.77 2.11
CA ARG A 294 14.27 -13.47 2.98
C ARG A 294 15.55 -13.52 2.17
N ASP A 295 16.62 -13.04 2.78
CA ASP A 295 17.92 -13.04 2.14
C ASP A 295 18.37 -14.48 1.82
N GLN A 296 18.16 -15.42 2.75
CA GLN A 296 18.44 -16.84 2.52
C GLN A 296 17.51 -17.54 1.49
N ASP A 297 16.41 -16.89 1.08
CA ASP A 297 15.48 -17.48 0.11
C ASP A 297 15.92 -17.24 -1.34
N PHE A 298 16.98 -16.47 -1.60
CA PHE A 298 17.49 -16.16 -2.94
C PHE A 298 17.57 -17.38 -3.86
N THR A 299 18.25 -18.45 -3.41
CA THR A 299 18.44 -19.67 -4.22
C THR A 299 17.12 -20.33 -4.61
N LEU A 300 16.06 -20.16 -3.82
CA LEU A 300 14.73 -20.72 -4.12
C LEU A 300 14.02 -19.97 -5.26
N HIS A 301 14.39 -18.71 -5.49
CA HIS A 301 13.76 -17.81 -6.46
C HIS A 301 14.65 -17.50 -7.67
N ASP A 302 15.96 -17.76 -7.60
CA ASP A 302 16.91 -17.54 -8.69
C ASP A 302 16.46 -18.15 -10.03
N PRO A 303 15.86 -19.35 -10.11
CA PRO A 303 15.35 -19.87 -11.38
C PRO A 303 14.23 -19.04 -12.00
N ALA A 304 13.28 -18.56 -11.19
CA ALA A 304 12.17 -17.74 -11.67
C ALA A 304 12.66 -16.35 -12.11
N MET A 305 13.59 -15.78 -11.34
CA MET A 305 14.22 -14.50 -11.67
C MET A 305 15.09 -14.59 -12.92
N SER A 306 15.88 -15.65 -13.07
CA SER A 306 16.71 -15.89 -14.26
C SER A 306 15.85 -16.01 -15.52
N ALA A 307 14.67 -16.64 -15.44
CA ALA A 307 13.75 -16.71 -16.57
C ALA A 307 13.27 -15.31 -17.02
N ILE A 308 13.02 -14.40 -16.08
CA ILE A 308 12.64 -13.01 -16.37
C ILE A 308 13.82 -12.26 -17.01
N ILE A 309 15.02 -12.42 -16.46
CA ILE A 309 16.25 -11.80 -16.99
C ILE A 309 16.51 -12.26 -18.44
N HIS A 310 16.37 -13.56 -18.73
CA HIS A 310 16.45 -14.09 -20.09
C HIS A 310 15.41 -13.46 -21.02
N ALA A 311 14.14 -13.39 -20.60
CA ALA A 311 13.08 -12.79 -21.41
C ALA A 311 13.34 -11.30 -21.70
N ARG A 312 13.86 -10.54 -20.73
CA ARG A 312 14.28 -9.14 -20.94
C ARG A 312 15.43 -9.01 -21.91
N ARG A 313 16.43 -9.88 -21.79
CA ARG A 313 17.58 -9.92 -22.69
C ARG A 313 17.14 -10.20 -24.14
N ASP A 314 16.25 -11.16 -24.33
CA ASP A 314 15.72 -11.50 -25.66
C ASP A 314 14.86 -10.36 -26.23
N ALA A 315 14.05 -9.70 -25.40
CA ALA A 315 13.29 -8.53 -25.81
C ALA A 315 14.21 -7.34 -26.19
N ALA A 316 15.32 -7.15 -25.47
CA ALA A 316 16.32 -6.14 -25.79
C ALA A 316 17.07 -6.47 -27.09
N ASP A 317 17.39 -7.74 -27.34
CA ASP A 317 18.01 -8.21 -28.58
C ASP A 317 17.10 -7.95 -29.79
N ALA A 318 15.81 -8.31 -29.69
CA ALA A 318 14.82 -8.00 -30.73
C ALA A 318 14.65 -6.48 -30.96
N ALA A 319 14.75 -5.66 -29.89
CA ALA A 319 14.73 -4.21 -30.00
C ALA A 319 15.99 -3.66 -30.72
N ARG A 320 17.16 -4.26 -30.47
CA ARG A 320 18.42 -3.92 -31.16
C ARG A 320 18.29 -4.19 -32.65
N GLU A 321 17.87 -5.39 -33.05
CA GLU A 321 17.70 -5.77 -34.46
C GLU A 321 16.74 -4.83 -35.20
N LYS A 322 15.62 -4.48 -34.55
CA LYS A 322 14.66 -3.52 -35.10
C LYS A 322 15.25 -2.12 -35.27
N ALA A 323 16.08 -1.67 -34.32
CA ALA A 323 16.76 -0.39 -34.40
C ALA A 323 17.83 -0.40 -35.51
N GLU A 324 18.58 -1.48 -35.68
CA GLU A 324 19.56 -1.67 -36.77
C GLU A 324 18.89 -1.67 -38.15
N ALA A 325 17.75 -2.35 -38.29
CA ALA A 325 16.98 -2.31 -39.53
C ALA A 325 16.47 -0.90 -39.86
N ARG A 326 16.00 -0.14 -38.86
CA ARG A 326 15.60 1.27 -39.02
C ARG A 326 16.78 2.15 -39.39
N LEU A 327 17.94 1.90 -38.80
CA LEU A 327 19.17 2.61 -39.08
C LEU A 327 19.61 2.43 -40.54
N ALA A 328 19.58 1.18 -41.02
CA ALA A 328 19.88 0.85 -42.41
C ALA A 328 18.89 1.48 -43.41
N ALA A 329 17.62 1.63 -43.03
CA ALA A 329 16.57 2.24 -43.85
C ALA A 329 16.44 3.77 -43.67
N ALA A 330 17.27 4.41 -42.84
CA ALA A 330 17.09 5.82 -42.49
C ALA A 330 17.42 6.76 -43.66
N ALA A 331 16.41 7.51 -44.12
CA ALA A 331 16.53 8.49 -45.21
C ALA A 331 16.86 9.92 -44.74
N THR A 332 16.87 10.17 -43.42
CA THR A 332 17.17 11.48 -42.84
C THR A 332 18.10 11.34 -41.65
N ASP A 333 18.89 12.37 -41.35
CA ASP A 333 19.83 12.34 -40.23
C ASP A 333 19.09 12.23 -38.88
N SER A 334 17.93 12.87 -38.72
CA SER A 334 17.11 12.72 -37.51
C SER A 334 16.57 11.31 -37.31
N ALA A 335 16.22 10.61 -38.40
CA ALA A 335 15.81 9.21 -38.31
C ALA A 335 17.00 8.29 -37.96
N ARG A 336 18.18 8.57 -38.52
CA ARG A 336 19.43 7.88 -38.21
C ARG A 336 19.80 8.02 -36.73
N GLU A 337 19.84 9.25 -36.22
CA GLU A 337 20.16 9.57 -34.82
C GLU A 337 19.19 8.86 -33.85
N ARG A 338 17.89 8.87 -34.16
CA ARG A 338 16.89 8.19 -33.33
C ARG A 338 17.12 6.67 -33.30
N ALA A 339 17.40 6.07 -34.46
CA ALA A 339 17.66 4.63 -34.56
C ALA A 339 18.96 4.23 -33.86
N GLU A 340 20.02 5.05 -33.94
CA GLU A 340 21.27 4.84 -33.19
C GLU A 340 21.02 4.90 -31.69
N LYS A 341 20.28 5.90 -31.20
CA LYS A 341 19.92 6.01 -29.79
C LYS A 341 19.12 4.81 -29.29
N ASP A 342 18.17 4.32 -30.08
CA ASP A 342 17.37 3.13 -29.76
C ASP A 342 18.25 1.87 -29.72
N ARG A 343 19.15 1.69 -30.70
CA ARG A 343 20.12 0.59 -30.74
C ARG A 343 21.03 0.61 -29.51
N ASP A 344 21.64 1.75 -29.21
CA ASP A 344 22.58 1.89 -28.10
C ASP A 344 21.89 1.67 -26.75
N LYS A 345 20.62 2.07 -26.63
CA LYS A 345 19.80 1.74 -25.47
C LYS A 345 19.60 0.22 -25.35
N ALA A 346 19.26 -0.45 -26.44
CA ALA A 346 19.07 -1.90 -26.46
C ALA A 346 20.35 -2.66 -26.11
N VAL A 347 21.51 -2.26 -26.67
CA VAL A 347 22.83 -2.83 -26.35
C VAL A 347 23.14 -2.72 -24.86
N ARG A 348 22.98 -1.53 -24.27
CA ARG A 348 23.17 -1.34 -22.81
C ARG A 348 22.24 -2.22 -21.97
N SER A 349 21.00 -2.41 -22.43
CA SER A 349 20.07 -3.33 -21.75
C SER A 349 20.56 -4.78 -21.84
N ILE A 350 21.01 -5.25 -23.01
CA ILE A 350 21.57 -6.60 -23.18
C ILE A 350 22.76 -6.80 -22.24
N GLU A 351 23.73 -5.87 -22.23
CA GLU A 351 24.90 -5.93 -21.35
C GLU A 351 24.52 -5.99 -19.86
N ALA A 352 23.49 -5.24 -19.45
CA ALA A 352 23.00 -5.26 -18.08
C ALA A 352 22.36 -6.60 -17.70
N GLU A 353 21.53 -7.18 -18.58
CA GLU A 353 20.93 -8.50 -18.34
C GLU A 353 21.98 -9.62 -18.39
N GLU A 354 22.94 -9.58 -19.32
CA GLU A 354 24.04 -10.55 -19.42
C GLU A 354 24.94 -10.52 -18.18
N ARG A 355 25.19 -9.33 -17.62
CA ARG A 355 25.87 -9.20 -16.32
C ARG A 355 25.10 -9.91 -15.22
N LEU A 356 23.79 -9.72 -15.13
CA LEU A 356 22.96 -10.44 -14.17
C LEU A 356 23.04 -11.96 -14.42
N LEU A 357 22.98 -12.44 -15.65
CA LEU A 357 23.08 -13.89 -15.93
C LEU A 357 24.45 -14.50 -15.58
N ALA A 358 25.53 -13.75 -15.78
CA ALA A 358 26.89 -14.23 -15.52
C ALA A 358 27.31 -14.17 -14.04
N ASP A 359 26.80 -13.20 -13.28
CA ASP A 359 27.25 -12.91 -11.91
C ASP A 359 26.14 -13.22 -10.89
N ARG A 360 26.37 -14.27 -10.09
CA ARG A 360 25.45 -14.69 -9.02
C ARG A 360 25.26 -13.59 -7.97
N ASP A 361 26.30 -12.87 -7.60
CA ASP A 361 26.22 -11.86 -6.54
C ASP A 361 25.47 -10.62 -7.05
N ALA A 362 25.61 -10.29 -8.34
CA ALA A 362 24.77 -9.28 -8.97
C ALA A 362 23.28 -9.67 -8.97
N ARG A 363 22.96 -10.96 -9.21
CA ARG A 363 21.57 -11.46 -9.09
C ARG A 363 21.06 -11.43 -7.68
N GLU A 364 21.87 -11.83 -6.70
CA GLU A 364 21.48 -11.77 -5.30
C GLU A 364 21.20 -10.32 -4.87
N ALA A 365 22.03 -9.36 -5.30
CA ALA A 365 21.77 -7.94 -5.08
C ALA A 365 20.48 -7.47 -5.78
N TYR A 366 20.23 -7.89 -7.01
CA TYR A 366 18.98 -7.59 -7.73
C TYR A 366 17.75 -8.18 -7.01
N TYR A 367 17.85 -9.42 -6.53
CA TYR A 367 16.82 -10.08 -5.73
C TYR A 367 16.46 -9.27 -4.50
N LEU A 368 17.46 -8.86 -3.71
CA LEU A 368 17.28 -8.17 -2.43
C LEU A 368 16.76 -6.73 -2.56
N ASN A 369 17.25 -6.02 -3.56
CA ASN A 369 17.03 -4.57 -3.68
C ASN A 369 15.87 -4.21 -4.61
N GLU A 370 15.52 -5.08 -5.55
CA GLU A 370 14.53 -4.76 -6.58
C GLU A 370 13.50 -5.88 -6.73
N TRP A 371 13.89 -7.06 -7.19
CA TRP A 371 12.93 -8.07 -7.64
C TRP A 371 11.92 -8.47 -6.54
N ARG A 372 12.37 -8.74 -5.30
CA ARG A 372 11.45 -9.15 -4.21
C ARG A 372 10.44 -8.07 -3.82
N THR A 373 10.75 -6.80 -4.08
CA THR A 373 9.84 -5.69 -3.79
C THR A 373 8.62 -5.70 -4.72
N PHE A 374 8.79 -6.15 -5.96
CA PHE A 374 7.68 -6.36 -6.90
C PHE A 374 6.93 -7.67 -6.65
N GLN A 375 7.46 -8.57 -5.82
CA GLN A 375 6.77 -9.80 -5.45
C GLN A 375 5.77 -9.59 -4.33
N ILE A 376 6.08 -8.76 -3.33
CA ILE A 376 5.16 -8.48 -2.22
C ILE A 376 4.86 -6.99 -2.13
N SER A 377 5.79 -6.19 -1.60
CA SER A 377 5.83 -4.73 -1.65
C SER A 377 7.15 -4.25 -0.99
N ASP A 378 7.66 -3.09 -1.37
CA ASP A 378 8.67 -2.37 -0.58
C ASP A 378 8.08 -1.52 0.54
N HIS A 379 6.76 -1.44 0.65
CA HIS A 379 6.07 -0.90 1.81
C HIS A 379 5.58 -2.06 2.69
N PHE A 380 5.79 -1.91 3.99
CA PHE A 380 5.34 -2.83 5.00
C PHE A 380 3.97 -2.39 5.54
N PRO A 381 3.03 -3.34 5.75
CA PRO A 381 1.75 -3.05 6.35
C PRO A 381 1.92 -2.34 7.69
N LEU A 382 1.18 -1.26 7.85
CA LEU A 382 1.10 -0.51 9.08
C LEU A 382 -0.22 -0.82 9.77
N PHE A 383 -0.18 -1.06 11.08
CA PHE A 383 -1.35 -1.53 11.81
C PHE A 383 -1.52 -0.86 13.16
N VAL A 384 -2.77 -0.83 13.61
CA VAL A 384 -3.13 -0.46 14.98
C VAL A 384 -4.40 -1.18 15.43
N GLU A 385 -4.41 -1.58 16.70
CA GLU A 385 -5.55 -2.14 17.40
C GLU A 385 -6.22 -1.09 18.28
N LEU A 386 -7.50 -0.85 18.04
CA LEU A 386 -8.32 0.11 18.78
C LEU A 386 -9.31 -0.60 19.69
N LYS A 387 -9.57 -0.03 20.86
CA LYS A 387 -10.72 -0.42 21.69
C LYS A 387 -12.00 0.11 21.02
N ILE A 388 -12.96 -0.77 20.76
CA ILE A 388 -14.23 -0.39 20.10
C ILE A 388 -15.47 -0.71 20.92
N ASP A 389 -15.33 -1.47 22.01
CA ASP A 389 -16.41 -1.66 22.97
C ASP A 389 -16.36 -0.58 24.04
N PHE A 390 -17.39 0.27 24.04
CA PHE A 390 -17.59 1.36 24.98
C PHE A 390 -19.01 1.33 25.58
N ALA A 391 -19.64 0.14 25.61
CA ALA A 391 -20.97 -0.04 26.17
C ALA A 391 -21.05 0.43 27.63
N ASP A 392 -20.11 0.02 28.49
CA ASP A 392 -20.11 0.39 29.91
C ASP A 392 -20.04 1.91 30.11
N SER A 393 -19.07 2.58 29.47
CA SER A 393 -18.92 4.04 29.55
C SER A 393 -20.11 4.80 28.93
N TYR A 394 -20.82 4.18 27.98
CA TYR A 394 -22.06 4.73 27.46
C TYR A 394 -23.18 4.63 28.50
N LEU A 395 -23.38 3.46 29.11
CA LEU A 395 -24.39 3.24 30.14
C LEU A 395 -24.16 4.12 31.38
N GLU A 396 -22.91 4.28 31.80
CA GLU A 396 -22.55 5.19 32.90
C GLU A 396 -22.93 6.64 32.61
N ARG A 397 -22.69 7.13 31.38
CA ARG A 397 -23.10 8.48 30.98
C ARG A 397 -24.61 8.62 30.93
N MET A 398 -25.31 7.67 30.31
CA MET A 398 -26.78 7.69 30.26
C MET A 398 -27.38 7.69 31.66
N ARG A 399 -26.80 6.93 32.59
CA ARG A 399 -27.20 6.94 34.00
C ARG A 399 -26.95 8.31 34.64
N ALA A 400 -25.76 8.89 34.47
CA ALA A 400 -25.44 10.20 35.03
C ALA A 400 -26.32 11.33 34.47
N GLU A 401 -26.64 11.27 33.18
CA GLU A 401 -27.57 12.21 32.52
C GLU A 401 -28.97 12.08 33.13
N ALA A 402 -29.51 10.86 33.23
CA ALA A 402 -30.82 10.60 33.84
C ALA A 402 -30.88 10.99 35.34
N GLU A 403 -29.80 10.79 36.10
CA GLU A 403 -29.71 11.21 37.50
C GLU A 403 -29.62 12.74 37.66
N SER A 404 -29.16 13.46 36.62
CA SER A 404 -29.03 14.92 36.60
C SER A 404 -30.28 15.66 36.08
N GLU A 405 -31.20 14.94 35.42
CA GLU A 405 -32.49 15.46 35.01
C GLU A 405 -33.39 15.63 36.25
N ASN A 406 -33.48 16.85 36.77
CA ASN A 406 -34.46 17.17 37.81
C ASN A 406 -35.87 16.88 37.29
N VAL A 407 -36.62 16.05 38.02
CA VAL A 407 -38.07 15.89 37.81
C VAL A 407 -38.73 17.23 38.19
N THR A 408 -39.01 18.09 37.22
CA THR A 408 -39.86 19.28 37.42
C THR A 408 -41.32 18.93 37.45
#